data_AF-A0AAV8Z9U0-F1
#
_entry.id   AF-A0AAV8Z9U0-F1
#
_cell.length_a   1.000
_cell.length_b   1.000
_cell.length_c   1.000
_cell.angle_alpha   90.00
_cell.angle_beta   90.00
_cell.angle_gamma   90.00
#
_symmetry.space_group_name_H-M   'P 1'
#
loop_
_entity.id
_entity.type
_entity.pdbx_description
1 polymer ?
#
loop_
_entity_poly.entity_id
_entity_poly.type
_entity_poly.pdbx_seq_one_letter_code
_entity_poly.pdbx_strand_id
1 'polypeptide(L)'
;MVKAWADGIQKTTDYVRINVEQAVKPILDHLTSGDIVCLWTPVVSEYNAPGTWRSSDNSLVTINPALDIAFVGNKEGVVSLTHSFLESAPIQIQIYPTSVIEWVEDPFLMLTNGEANSVVRVVLVLQSEKASD
;
A
#
# COMPACT_ATOMS: atom_id res chain seq x y z
N MET A 1 12.93 30.09 3.00
CA MET A 1 13.57 28.76 2.89
C MET A 1 14.63 28.68 3.97
N VAL A 2 14.65 27.61 4.79
CA VAL A 2 15.56 27.49 5.93
C VAL A 2 16.60 26.39 5.66
N LYS A 3 17.87 26.68 5.98
CA LYS A 3 19.05 25.81 6.02
C LYS A 3 20.07 26.44 7.00
N ALA A 4 20.87 25.63 7.69
CA ALA A 4 22.08 26.04 8.46
C ALA A 4 23.14 24.89 8.46
N TRP A 5 23.49 24.05 9.46
CA TRP A 5 23.51 24.20 10.93
C TRP A 5 24.86 24.80 11.38
N ALA A 6 25.99 24.09 11.14
CA ALA A 6 27.30 24.46 11.69
C ALA A 6 28.49 24.05 10.81
N ASP A 7 29.63 24.73 10.98
CA ASP A 7 30.87 24.51 10.24
C ASP A 7 31.95 23.87 11.15
N GLY A 8 32.96 23.22 10.55
CA GLY A 8 33.99 22.43 11.25
C GLY A 8 33.59 20.96 11.50
N ILE A 9 32.30 20.64 11.49
CA ILE A 9 31.76 19.34 11.10
C ILE A 9 31.04 19.60 9.78
N GLN A 10 31.34 18.89 8.69
CA GLN A 10 30.65 19.10 7.40
C GLN A 10 29.23 18.51 7.38
N LYS A 11 28.37 19.09 8.22
CA LYS A 11 26.91 19.00 8.19
C LYS A 11 26.41 20.43 8.15
N THR A 12 26.00 20.90 6.98
CA THR A 12 25.42 22.25 6.78
C THR A 12 24.03 22.18 6.13
N THR A 13 23.04 21.73 6.93
CA THR A 13 21.61 21.98 6.70
C THR A 13 20.81 21.77 7.99
N ASP A 14 20.46 22.82 8.74
CA ASP A 14 19.47 22.74 9.84
C ASP A 14 18.23 21.96 9.39
N TYR A 15 18.00 20.82 10.03
CA TYR A 15 16.71 20.15 10.03
C TYR A 15 16.11 20.31 11.43
N VAL A 16 15.23 21.31 11.57
CA VAL A 16 14.26 21.29 12.67
C VAL A 16 13.49 19.98 12.54
N ARG A 17 13.58 19.11 13.54
CA ARG A 17 12.78 17.88 13.60
C ARG A 17 11.32 18.26 13.86
N ILE A 18 10.61 18.60 12.79
CA ILE A 18 9.15 18.70 12.82
C ILE A 18 8.63 17.31 13.14
N ASN A 19 8.00 17.15 14.30
CA ASN A 19 7.24 15.96 14.63
C ASN A 19 5.96 15.97 13.79
N VAL A 20 6.08 15.60 12.51
CA VAL A 20 4.93 15.24 11.68
C VAL A 20 4.34 13.96 12.26
N GLU A 21 3.16 14.06 12.88
CA GLU A 21 2.49 12.94 13.53
C GLU A 21 2.28 11.77 12.56
N GLN A 22 2.03 12.07 11.29
CA GLN A 22 2.03 11.09 10.21
C GLN A 22 2.47 11.76 8.89
N ALA A 23 3.62 11.37 8.34
CA ALA A 23 4.15 11.91 7.08
C ALA A 23 3.49 11.30 5.82
N VAL A 24 2.91 10.10 5.94
CA VAL A 24 2.18 9.38 4.88
C VAL A 24 0.87 8.87 5.49
N LYS A 25 -0.24 9.51 5.12
CA LYS A 25 -1.60 9.05 5.48
C LYS A 25 -2.14 8.17 4.35
N PRO A 26 -2.67 6.96 4.62
CA PRO A 26 -3.29 6.15 3.58
C PRO A 26 -4.62 6.79 3.12
N ILE A 27 -5.02 6.51 1.88
CA ILE A 27 -6.32 6.94 1.34
C ILE A 27 -7.46 6.06 1.89
N LEU A 28 -7.16 4.78 2.16
CA LEU A 28 -8.08 3.79 2.72
C LEU A 28 -7.76 3.55 4.20
N ASP A 29 -8.79 3.33 5.01
CA ASP A 29 -8.71 2.95 6.43
C ASP A 29 -8.68 1.43 6.66
N HIS A 30 -9.03 0.65 5.63
CA HIS A 30 -9.08 -0.81 5.62
C HIS A 30 -8.72 -1.35 4.23
N LEU A 31 -8.54 -2.67 4.12
CA LEU A 31 -8.45 -3.43 2.87
C LEU A 31 -9.29 -4.71 2.96
N THR A 32 -9.58 -5.33 1.82
CA THR A 32 -10.28 -6.62 1.71
C THR A 32 -9.31 -7.74 1.38
N SER A 33 -9.58 -8.94 1.90
CA SER A 33 -8.91 -10.19 1.51
C SER A 33 -8.86 -10.34 -0.02
N GLY A 34 -7.66 -10.51 -0.58
CA GLY A 34 -7.40 -10.63 -2.01
C GLY A 34 -7.09 -9.31 -2.76
N ASP A 35 -7.14 -8.16 -2.10
CA ASP A 35 -6.76 -6.88 -2.73
C ASP A 35 -5.30 -6.84 -3.20
N ILE A 36 -5.06 -6.08 -4.28
CA ILE A 36 -3.72 -5.73 -4.77
C ILE A 36 -3.60 -4.22 -4.73
N VAL A 37 -2.68 -3.69 -3.92
CA VAL A 37 -2.60 -2.24 -3.63
C VAL A 37 -1.22 -1.66 -3.93
N CYS A 38 -1.23 -0.42 -4.41
CA CYS A 38 -0.01 0.37 -4.59
C CYS A 38 0.34 1.09 -3.27
N LEU A 39 1.58 0.94 -2.83
CA LEU A 39 2.16 1.57 -1.65
C LEU A 39 3.10 2.74 -2.00
N TRP A 40 3.03 3.26 -3.24
CA TRP A 40 3.92 4.34 -3.68
C TRP A 40 3.91 5.53 -2.71
N THR A 41 5.10 6.05 -2.44
CA THR A 41 5.32 7.15 -1.50
C THR A 41 6.36 8.15 -2.05
N PRO A 42 6.17 9.47 -1.85
CA PRO A 42 7.16 10.48 -2.27
C PRO A 42 8.37 10.56 -1.33
N VAL A 43 8.47 9.73 -0.29
CA VAL A 43 9.50 9.83 0.76
C VAL A 43 10.79 9.15 0.33
N VAL A 44 11.78 9.97 -0.04
CA VAL A 44 13.13 9.56 -0.46
C VAL A 44 14.21 10.02 0.53
N SER A 45 15.41 9.45 0.43
CA SER A 45 16.60 9.89 1.18
C SER A 45 17.19 11.20 0.63
N GLU A 46 18.18 11.77 1.34
CA GLU A 46 18.93 12.96 0.88
C GLU A 46 19.65 12.76 -0.47
N TYR A 47 19.89 11.50 -0.87
CA TYR A 47 20.46 11.13 -2.17
C TYR A 47 19.39 10.75 -3.21
N ASN A 48 18.12 11.07 -2.97
CA ASN A 48 16.97 10.73 -3.80
C ASN A 48 16.80 9.21 -4.04
N ALA A 49 17.30 8.37 -3.14
CA ALA A 49 17.03 6.93 -3.16
C ALA A 49 15.67 6.65 -2.48
N PRO A 50 14.82 5.78 -3.05
CA PRO A 50 13.54 5.41 -2.45
C PRO A 50 13.74 4.61 -1.16
N GLY A 51 12.73 4.66 -0.28
CA GLY A 51 12.62 3.70 0.82
C GLY A 51 11.96 2.41 0.36
N THR A 52 11.55 1.58 1.32
CA THR A 52 10.81 0.34 1.07
C THR A 52 9.77 0.11 2.15
N TRP A 53 8.69 -0.58 1.81
CA TRP A 53 7.67 -1.00 2.77
C TRP A 53 7.89 -2.43 3.28
N ARG A 54 7.58 -2.65 4.56
CA ARG A 54 7.51 -3.97 5.19
C ARG A 54 6.16 -4.17 5.88
N SER A 55 5.69 -5.41 5.89
CA SER A 55 4.52 -5.86 6.65
C SER A 55 4.95 -6.44 8.00
N SER A 56 4.08 -6.36 9.01
CA SER A 56 4.25 -7.06 10.29
C SER A 56 3.87 -8.54 10.21
N ASP A 57 3.01 -8.93 9.26
CA ASP A 57 2.61 -10.31 9.02
C ASP A 57 2.43 -10.55 7.50
N ASN A 58 3.35 -11.30 6.91
CA ASN A 58 3.29 -11.63 5.48
C ASN A 58 2.13 -12.58 5.11
N SER A 59 1.50 -13.23 6.10
CA SER A 59 0.28 -14.02 5.89
C SER A 59 -1.02 -13.19 5.94
N LEU A 60 -0.95 -11.91 6.36
CA LEU A 60 -1.99 -10.91 6.13
C LEU A 60 -1.71 -10.11 4.85
N VAL A 61 -0.49 -9.56 4.71
CA VAL A 61 -0.09 -8.76 3.53
C VAL A 61 1.36 -9.05 3.17
N THR A 62 1.61 -9.56 1.96
CA THR A 62 2.96 -9.71 1.39
C THR A 62 3.26 -8.52 0.47
N ILE A 63 4.48 -7.98 0.56
CA ILE A 63 4.91 -6.79 -0.21
C ILE A 63 6.01 -7.20 -1.20
N ASN A 64 5.92 -6.69 -2.44
CA ASN A 64 7.02 -6.66 -3.39
C ASN A 64 7.69 -5.28 -3.37
N PRO A 65 8.81 -5.08 -2.65
CA PRO A 65 9.47 -3.79 -2.49
C PRO A 65 10.21 -3.31 -3.75
N ALA A 66 10.26 -4.10 -4.83
CA ALA A 66 10.78 -3.66 -6.12
C ALA A 66 9.71 -3.01 -7.02
N LEU A 67 8.42 -3.11 -6.63
CA LEU A 67 7.27 -2.55 -7.35
C LEU A 67 6.41 -1.61 -6.50
N ASP A 68 6.67 -1.52 -5.19
CA ASP A 68 5.76 -0.95 -4.18
C ASP A 68 4.33 -1.47 -4.30
N ILE A 69 4.17 -2.79 -4.52
CA ILE A 69 2.86 -3.46 -4.54
C ILE A 69 2.71 -4.38 -3.33
N ALA A 70 1.59 -4.25 -2.62
CA ALA A 70 1.14 -5.20 -1.61
C ALA A 70 0.07 -6.13 -2.20
N PHE A 71 0.10 -7.39 -1.75
CA PHE A 71 -0.88 -8.43 -2.04
C PHE A 71 -1.50 -8.86 -0.71
N VAL A 72 -2.81 -8.67 -0.56
CA VAL A 72 -3.54 -9.05 0.66
C VAL A 72 -3.89 -10.54 0.60
N GLY A 73 -3.59 -11.25 1.68
CA GLY A 73 -3.86 -12.68 1.84
C GLY A 73 -5.34 -12.98 2.06
N ASN A 74 -5.64 -14.27 2.28
CA ASN A 74 -6.99 -14.80 2.52
C ASN A 74 -7.38 -14.82 4.02
N LYS A 75 -6.83 -13.90 4.82
CA LYS A 75 -7.00 -13.81 6.27
C LYS A 75 -7.44 -12.41 6.68
N GLU A 76 -8.35 -12.34 7.64
CA GLU A 76 -8.70 -11.11 8.35
C GLU A 76 -7.73 -10.81 9.51
N GLY A 77 -7.67 -9.55 9.94
CA GLY A 77 -6.85 -9.10 11.06
C GLY A 77 -6.26 -7.70 10.87
N VAL A 78 -5.57 -7.18 11.88
CA VAL A 78 -4.85 -5.89 11.77
C VAL A 78 -3.40 -6.15 11.36
N VAL A 79 -2.95 -5.47 10.30
CA VAL A 79 -1.55 -5.49 9.85
C VAL A 79 -0.91 -4.11 10.04
N SER A 80 0.37 -4.07 10.40
CA SER A 80 1.17 -2.86 10.57
C SER A 80 2.15 -2.71 9.41
N LEU A 81 1.85 -1.82 8.47
CA LEU A 81 2.71 -1.48 7.33
C LEU A 81 3.69 -0.38 7.72
N THR A 82 4.99 -0.64 7.57
CA THR A 82 6.05 0.31 7.96
C THR A 82 6.93 0.67 6.76
N HIS A 83 7.16 1.96 6.53
CA HIS A 83 8.14 2.43 5.54
C HIS A 83 9.51 2.63 6.19
N SER A 84 10.60 2.26 5.50
CA SER A 84 11.96 2.28 6.04
C SER A 84 12.46 3.65 6.49
N PHE A 85 11.92 4.75 5.93
CA PHE A 85 12.24 6.12 6.37
C PHE A 85 11.23 6.69 7.38
N LEU A 86 10.21 5.93 7.78
CA LEU A 86 9.13 6.35 8.71
C LEU A 86 8.91 5.31 9.83
N GLU A 87 9.97 4.68 10.33
CA GLU A 87 9.87 3.52 11.24
C GLU A 87 9.11 3.81 12.56
N SER A 88 9.02 5.07 12.97
CA SER A 88 8.29 5.52 14.15
C SER A 88 6.81 5.84 13.90
N ALA A 89 6.34 5.76 12.66
CA ALA A 89 4.96 6.02 12.25
C ALA A 89 4.42 4.88 11.35
N PRO A 90 4.31 3.64 11.86
CA PRO A 90 3.69 2.54 11.14
C PRO A 90 2.19 2.81 10.91
N ILE A 91 1.69 2.42 9.74
CA ILE A 91 0.29 2.50 9.38
C ILE A 91 -0.39 1.19 9.78
N GLN A 92 -1.35 1.25 10.69
CA GLN A 92 -2.24 0.11 10.96
C GLN A 92 -3.36 0.08 9.91
N ILE A 93 -3.60 -1.10 9.34
CA ILE A 93 -4.65 -1.36 8.35
C ILE A 93 -5.45 -2.57 8.84
N GLN A 94 -6.78 -2.44 8.91
CA GLN A 94 -7.68 -3.58 9.11
C GLN A 94 -7.85 -4.32 7.78
N ILE A 95 -7.67 -5.64 7.80
CA ILE A 95 -8.04 -6.54 6.71
C ILE A 95 -9.39 -7.17 7.04
N TYR A 96 -10.39 -6.99 6.17
CA TYR A 96 -11.69 -7.64 6.27
C TYR A 96 -11.79 -8.86 5.34
N PRO A 97 -12.61 -9.87 5.69
CA PRO A 97 -12.92 -10.96 4.77
C PRO A 97 -13.75 -10.45 3.58
N THR A 98 -13.61 -11.09 2.43
CA THR A 98 -14.46 -10.83 1.26
C THR A 98 -15.88 -11.33 1.54
N SER A 99 -16.87 -10.44 1.60
CA SER A 99 -18.29 -10.80 1.76
C SER A 99 -18.97 -10.97 0.40
N VAL A 100 -18.62 -10.14 -0.57
CA VAL A 100 -19.22 -10.10 -1.91
C VAL A 100 -18.14 -10.11 -2.98
N ILE A 101 -18.37 -10.88 -4.04
CA ILE A 101 -17.55 -10.90 -5.26
C ILE A 101 -18.48 -10.58 -6.43
N GLU A 102 -18.27 -9.43 -7.06
CA GLU A 102 -19.04 -9.00 -8.22
C GLU A 102 -18.19 -9.06 -9.49
N TRP A 103 -18.79 -9.56 -10.56
CA TRP A 103 -18.25 -9.46 -11.91
C TRP A 103 -18.52 -8.06 -12.43
N VAL A 104 -17.47 -7.32 -12.78
CA VAL A 104 -17.66 -6.06 -13.50
C VAL A 104 -18.05 -6.40 -14.93
N GLU A 105 -19.25 -6.00 -15.35
CA GLU A 105 -19.63 -6.05 -16.76
C GLU A 105 -18.74 -5.08 -17.55
N ASP A 106 -17.71 -5.61 -18.21
CA ASP A 106 -16.92 -4.86 -19.17
C ASP A 106 -17.78 -4.60 -20.44
N PRO A 107 -18.15 -3.35 -20.73
CA PRO A 107 -19.04 -3.02 -21.86
C PRO A 107 -18.39 -3.29 -23.24
N PHE A 108 -17.12 -3.68 -23.29
CA PHE A 108 -16.39 -4.04 -24.51
C PHE A 108 -16.16 -5.56 -24.66
N LEU A 109 -16.53 -6.40 -23.69
CA LEU A 109 -16.25 -7.84 -23.69
C LEU A 109 -17.23 -8.65 -24.57
N MET A 110 -17.16 -8.44 -25.87
CA MET A 110 -17.92 -9.20 -26.88
C MET A 110 -17.33 -10.61 -27.10
N LEU A 111 -17.86 -11.60 -26.38
CA LEU A 111 -17.48 -13.00 -26.53
C LEU A 111 -18.15 -13.66 -27.76
N THR A 112 -17.52 -13.54 -28.93
CA THR A 112 -17.98 -14.19 -30.17
C THR A 112 -17.10 -15.38 -30.56
N ASN A 113 -17.69 -16.59 -30.67
CA ASN A 113 -17.06 -17.79 -31.25
C ASN A 113 -15.62 -18.07 -30.78
N GLY A 114 -15.39 -18.03 -29.46
CA GLY A 114 -14.10 -18.40 -28.86
C GLY A 114 -13.72 -19.86 -29.15
N GLU A 115 -12.43 -20.11 -29.40
CA GLU A 115 -11.89 -21.45 -29.60
C GLU A 115 -12.07 -22.32 -28.33
N ALA A 116 -12.21 -23.62 -28.50
CA ALA A 116 -12.34 -24.54 -27.35
C ALA A 116 -11.09 -24.46 -26.45
N ASN A 117 -11.30 -24.25 -25.14
CA ASN A 117 -10.28 -23.97 -24.13
C ASN A 117 -9.63 -22.57 -24.21
N SER A 118 -10.23 -21.60 -24.92
CA SER A 118 -9.83 -20.19 -24.81
C SER A 118 -10.05 -19.65 -23.39
N VAL A 119 -9.06 -18.95 -22.84
CA VAL A 119 -9.09 -18.40 -21.47
C VAL A 119 -9.31 -16.89 -21.53
N VAL A 120 -10.49 -16.46 -21.08
CA VAL A 120 -10.84 -15.05 -20.91
C VAL A 120 -10.40 -14.57 -19.52
N ARG A 121 -9.83 -13.36 -19.44
CA ARG A 121 -9.57 -12.66 -18.17
C ARG A 121 -10.65 -11.60 -18.00
N VAL A 122 -11.29 -11.57 -16.83
CA VAL A 122 -12.33 -10.60 -16.47
C VAL A 122 -11.89 -9.88 -15.19
N VAL A 123 -12.29 -8.61 -15.03
CA VAL A 123 -12.04 -7.86 -13.81
C VAL A 123 -13.09 -8.23 -12.76
N LEU A 124 -12.62 -8.64 -11.58
CA LEU A 124 -13.47 -8.85 -10.40
C LEU A 124 -13.30 -7.67 -9.46
N VAL A 125 -14.39 -7.28 -8.80
CA VAL A 125 -14.34 -6.39 -7.63
C VAL A 125 -14.65 -7.23 -6.39
N LEU A 126 -13.72 -7.20 -5.44
CA LEU A 126 -13.87 -7.80 -4.12
C LEU A 126 -14.41 -6.72 -3.19
N GLN A 127 -15.46 -7.03 -2.43
CA GLN A 127 -16.01 -6.11 -1.43
C GLN A 127 -16.07 -6.80 -0.07
N SER A 128 -15.89 -6.00 0.98
CA SER A 128 -16.19 -6.35 2.35
C SER A 128 -17.36 -5.47 2.84
N GLU A 129 -18.28 -6.08 3.59
CA GLU A 129 -19.30 -5.31 4.30
C GLU A 129 -18.63 -4.54 5.43
N LYS A 130 -18.58 -3.20 5.31
CA LYS A 130 -18.03 -2.36 6.37
C LYS A 130 -18.89 -2.51 7.62
N ALA A 131 -18.31 -3.07 8.67
CA ALA A 131 -18.94 -3.15 9.98
C ALA A 131 -19.46 -1.76 10.38
N SER A 132 -20.76 -1.68 10.65
CA SER A 132 -21.44 -0.45 11.03
C SER A 132 -21.48 -0.36 12.55
N ASP A 133 -20.74 0.61 13.12
CA ASP A 133 -20.80 1.01 14.53
C ASP A 133 -22.12 1.74 14.86
#